data_AF-A0A2V9SLX2-F1
#
_entry.id   AF-A0A2V9SLX2-F1
#
_cell.length_a   1.000
_cell.length_b   1.000
_cell.length_c   1.000
_cell.angle_alpha   90.00
_cell.angle_beta   90.00
_cell.angle_gamma   90.00
#
_symmetry.space_group_name_H-M   'P 1'
#
loop_
_entity.id
_entity.type
_entity.pdbx_description
1 polymer ?
#
loop_
_entity_poly.entity_id
_entity_poly.type
_entity_poly.pdbx_seq_one_letter_code
_entity_poly.pdbx_strand_id
1 'polypeptide(L)'
;MALGLESVVLDLYSKSKGEQLGLTKEQFVVILKSISQKYLPAAATQQNISDLYFSLRVEELALARACAAGSERAWEIFMLRYREKLYDIGSYIAKESSAARELADSLYADLYGTSTREGQRVSKLASYTGRGSLEGWLRTVMAQEYVNRYRRGRKYVSLDEESEEGAQFAAADPEPVVTVDTRLEIATDEALAALPAEDRFILASYHLDGRTLAEIARTLGVHESTISRRVEKLAKSVRKQILAALGRTGMSRRQAREAMEVDVRD
;
A
#
# COMPACT_ATOMS: atom_id res chain seq x y z
N MET A 1 -14.87 -23.71 24.46
CA MET A 1 -15.66 -22.50 24.77
C MET A 1 -15.39 -21.50 23.67
N ALA A 2 -16.36 -21.22 22.80
CA ALA A 2 -16.22 -20.14 21.84
C ALA A 2 -16.14 -18.83 22.63
N LEU A 3 -15.00 -18.15 22.56
CA LEU A 3 -14.88 -16.77 23.04
C LEU A 3 -15.94 -15.97 22.29
N GLY A 4 -16.95 -15.45 23.01
CA GLY A 4 -17.96 -14.60 22.39
C GLY A 4 -17.28 -13.42 21.69
N LEU A 5 -17.84 -12.94 20.58
CA LEU A 5 -17.21 -11.90 19.74
C LEU A 5 -16.82 -10.65 20.56
N GLU A 6 -17.58 -10.35 21.61
CA GLU A 6 -17.28 -9.26 22.54
C GLU A 6 -15.95 -9.46 23.31
N SER A 7 -15.67 -10.68 23.75
CA SER A 7 -14.40 -11.01 24.42
C SER A 7 -13.20 -10.91 23.47
N VAL A 8 -13.38 -11.30 22.19
CA VAL A 8 -12.37 -11.13 21.13
C VAL A 8 -12.07 -9.66 20.92
N VAL A 9 -13.11 -8.82 20.80
CA VAL A 9 -12.93 -7.38 20.61
C VAL A 9 -12.25 -6.73 21.82
N LEU A 10 -12.58 -7.17 23.04
CA LEU A 10 -11.93 -6.65 24.26
C LEU A 10 -10.43 -6.98 24.31
N ASP A 11 -10.06 -8.23 24.00
CA ASP A 11 -8.65 -8.66 23.92
C ASP A 11 -7.89 -7.85 22.85
N LEU A 12 -8.49 -7.70 21.66
CA LEU A 12 -7.89 -6.94 20.57
C LEU A 12 -7.77 -5.45 20.87
N TYR A 13 -8.75 -4.87 21.57
CA TYR A 13 -8.68 -3.46 21.99
C TYR A 13 -7.52 -3.24 22.97
N SER A 14 -7.36 -4.13 23.96
CA SER A 14 -6.22 -4.08 24.88
C SER A 14 -4.89 -4.18 24.13
N LYS A 15 -4.76 -5.16 23.22
CA LYS A 15 -3.56 -5.33 22.38
C LYS A 15 -3.29 -4.13 21.48
N SER A 16 -4.33 -3.47 20.97
CA SER A 16 -4.20 -2.32 20.07
C SER A 16 -3.60 -1.08 20.73
N LYS A 17 -3.63 -1.00 22.07
CA LYS A 17 -3.28 0.20 22.85
C LYS A 17 -4.14 1.42 22.48
N GLY A 18 -5.38 1.20 22.04
CA GLY A 18 -6.30 2.24 21.58
C GLY A 18 -6.50 3.38 22.58
N GLU A 19 -6.64 3.06 23.87
CA GLU A 19 -6.81 4.05 24.94
C GLU A 19 -5.64 5.05 25.01
N GLN A 20 -4.39 4.56 24.88
CA GLN A 20 -3.19 5.41 24.89
C GLN A 20 -3.11 6.32 23.65
N LEU A 21 -3.83 5.96 22.59
CA LEU A 21 -3.90 6.69 21.33
C LEU A 21 -5.10 7.64 21.29
N GLY A 22 -5.92 7.71 22.34
CA GLY A 22 -7.15 8.51 22.37
C GLY A 22 -8.28 7.91 21.52
N LEU A 23 -8.22 6.61 21.22
CA LEU A 23 -9.27 5.88 20.51
C LEU A 23 -10.13 5.10 21.51
N THR A 24 -11.42 5.40 21.62
CA THR A 24 -12.31 4.70 22.55
C THR A 24 -12.62 3.27 22.08
N LYS A 25 -13.07 2.42 23.00
CA LYS A 25 -13.49 1.05 22.69
C LYS A 25 -14.63 1.03 21.66
N GLU A 26 -15.58 1.96 21.77
CA GLU A 26 -16.72 2.08 20.86
C GLU A 26 -16.25 2.43 19.44
N GLN A 27 -15.32 3.38 19.32
CA GLN A 27 -14.72 3.74 18.04
C GLN A 27 -13.96 2.56 17.43
N PHE A 28 -13.20 1.83 18.24
CA PHE A 28 -12.49 0.63 17.80
C PHE A 28 -13.45 -0.48 17.32
N VAL A 29 -14.56 -0.70 18.01
CA VAL A 29 -15.61 -1.64 17.59
C VAL A 29 -16.20 -1.23 16.23
N VAL A 30 -16.48 0.06 16.03
CA VAL A 30 -16.99 0.57 14.74
C VAL A 30 -15.98 0.33 13.61
N ILE A 31 -14.69 0.56 13.86
CA ILE A 31 -13.62 0.28 12.90
C ILE A 31 -13.62 -1.20 12.52
N LEU A 32 -13.59 -2.11 13.49
CA LEU A 32 -13.60 -3.55 13.22
C LEU A 32 -14.87 -3.99 12.46
N LYS A 33 -16.04 -3.45 12.82
CA LYS A 33 -17.30 -3.71 12.10
C LYS A 33 -17.24 -3.24 10.65
N SER A 34 -16.73 -2.05 10.38
CA SER A 34 -16.59 -1.56 9.00
C SER A 34 -15.65 -2.44 8.16
N ILE A 35 -14.59 -2.98 8.77
CA ILE A 35 -13.65 -3.88 8.08
C ILE A 35 -14.32 -5.23 7.81
N SER A 36 -15.03 -5.81 8.79
CA SER A 36 -15.75 -7.06 8.55
C SER A 36 -16.85 -6.91 7.49
N GLN A 37 -17.62 -5.82 7.51
CA GLN A 37 -18.61 -5.53 6.46
C GLN A 37 -17.98 -5.38 5.07
N LYS A 38 -16.77 -4.84 4.98
CA LYS A 38 -16.05 -4.65 3.72
C LYS A 38 -15.54 -5.97 3.12
N TYR A 39 -15.14 -6.92 3.97
CA TYR A 39 -14.40 -8.12 3.54
C TYR A 39 -15.14 -9.43 3.74
N LEU A 40 -16.25 -9.44 4.48
CA LEU A 40 -17.03 -10.65 4.74
C LEU A 40 -18.44 -10.52 4.15
N PRO A 41 -19.01 -11.63 3.66
CA PRO A 41 -20.41 -11.63 3.24
C PRO A 41 -21.34 -11.41 4.43
N ALA A 42 -22.54 -10.89 4.17
CA ALA A 42 -23.54 -10.64 5.22
C ALA A 42 -23.91 -11.88 6.05
N ALA A 43 -23.76 -13.08 5.48
CA ALA A 43 -24.01 -14.37 6.13
C ALA A 43 -22.78 -14.96 6.87
N ALA A 44 -21.72 -14.18 7.08
CA ALA A 44 -20.51 -14.66 7.76
C ALA A 44 -20.80 -15.07 9.22
N THR A 45 -20.21 -16.19 9.63
CA THR A 45 -20.36 -16.71 10.99
C THR A 45 -19.51 -15.90 11.98
N GLN A 46 -19.83 -15.98 13.28
CA GLN A 46 -19.01 -15.38 14.34
C GLN A 46 -17.55 -15.85 14.30
N GLN A 47 -17.32 -17.10 13.88
CA GLN A 47 -15.98 -17.65 13.72
C GLN A 47 -15.22 -16.93 12.61
N ASN A 48 -15.82 -16.74 11.43
CA ASN A 48 -15.18 -16.02 10.32
C ASN A 48 -14.84 -14.57 10.69
N ILE A 49 -15.70 -13.91 11.45
CA ILE A 49 -15.45 -12.54 11.94
C ILE A 49 -14.27 -12.53 12.91
N SER A 50 -14.22 -13.50 13.83
CA SER A 50 -13.13 -13.63 14.80
C SER A 50 -11.80 -13.91 14.12
N ASP A 51 -11.77 -14.84 13.15
CA ASP A 51 -10.58 -15.18 12.37
C ASP A 51 -10.05 -13.97 11.60
N LEU A 52 -10.94 -13.21 10.97
CA LEU A 52 -10.58 -11.95 10.32
C LEU A 52 -9.95 -10.98 11.32
N TYR A 53 -10.60 -10.74 12.47
CA TYR A 53 -10.10 -9.79 13.46
C TYR A 53 -8.73 -10.19 14.02
N PHE A 54 -8.49 -11.47 14.29
CA PHE A 54 -7.19 -11.97 14.73
C PHE A 54 -6.10 -11.86 13.65
N SER A 55 -6.46 -11.81 12.37
CA SER A 55 -5.50 -11.59 11.28
C SER A 55 -5.03 -10.13 11.15
N LEU A 56 -5.71 -9.18 11.79
CA LEU A 56 -5.42 -7.75 11.66
C LEU A 56 -4.24 -7.33 12.53
N ARG A 57 -3.43 -6.41 12.01
CA ARG A 57 -2.42 -5.67 12.80
C ARG A 57 -3.08 -4.57 13.62
N VAL A 58 -3.74 -4.96 14.71
CA VAL A 58 -4.61 -4.07 15.50
C VAL A 58 -3.88 -2.88 16.13
N GLU A 59 -2.60 -3.01 16.51
CA GLU A 59 -1.78 -1.89 17.00
C GLU A 59 -1.58 -0.81 15.93
N GLU A 60 -1.21 -1.22 14.72
CA GLU A 60 -0.99 -0.30 13.61
C GLU A 60 -2.32 0.26 13.08
N LEU A 61 -3.38 -0.55 13.10
CA LEU A 61 -4.72 -0.12 12.72
C LEU A 61 -5.26 0.94 13.67
N ALA A 62 -5.15 0.73 14.98
CA ALA A 62 -5.58 1.70 15.98
C ALA A 62 -4.78 3.00 15.87
N LEU A 63 -3.45 2.91 15.69
CA LEU A 63 -2.60 4.09 15.47
C LEU A 63 -3.06 4.89 14.24
N ALA A 64 -3.23 4.24 13.09
CA ALA A 64 -3.66 4.90 11.86
C ALA A 64 -5.05 5.54 12.00
N ARG A 65 -5.98 4.86 12.66
CA ARG A 65 -7.34 5.38 12.87
C ARG A 65 -7.41 6.52 13.88
N ALA A 66 -6.64 6.46 14.95
CA ALA A 66 -6.51 7.56 15.89
C ALA A 66 -5.87 8.80 15.24
N CYS A 67 -4.85 8.62 14.39
CA CYS A 67 -4.28 9.69 13.58
C CYS A 67 -5.33 10.31 12.63
N ALA A 68 -6.10 9.46 11.95
CA ALA A 68 -7.16 9.92 11.04
C ALA A 68 -8.27 10.69 11.78
N ALA A 69 -8.56 10.31 13.03
CA ALA A 69 -9.49 11.01 13.91
C ALA A 69 -8.93 12.32 14.51
N GLY A 70 -7.65 12.65 14.25
CA GLY A 70 -7.03 13.89 14.71
C GLY A 70 -6.38 13.82 16.10
N SER A 71 -6.17 12.62 16.65
CA SER A 71 -5.49 12.47 17.95
C SER A 71 -4.02 12.93 17.86
N GLU A 72 -3.67 14.00 18.58
CA GLU A 72 -2.31 14.52 18.66
C GLU A 72 -1.33 13.48 19.18
N ARG A 73 -1.73 12.74 20.22
CA ARG A 73 -0.91 11.69 20.82
C ARG A 73 -0.59 10.57 19.83
N ALA A 74 -1.57 10.17 19.03
CA ALA A 74 -1.35 9.19 17.97
C ALA A 74 -0.38 9.72 16.90
N TRP A 75 -0.50 11.01 16.54
CA TRP A 75 0.40 11.67 15.62
C TRP A 75 1.84 11.72 16.12
N GLU A 76 2.08 12.02 17.39
CA GLU A 76 3.42 11.97 17.98
C GLU A 76 4.06 10.59 17.82
N ILE A 77 3.31 9.53 18.16
CA ILE A 77 3.79 8.14 18.07
C ILE A 77 4.01 7.75 16.61
N PHE A 78 3.12 8.16 15.71
CA PHE A 78 3.25 7.90 14.28
C PHE A 78 4.51 8.56 13.73
N MET A 79 4.72 9.85 14.03
CA MET A 79 5.88 10.60 13.57
C MET A 79 7.18 10.02 14.11
N LEU A 80 7.23 9.66 15.40
CA LEU A 80 8.42 9.04 15.98
C LEU A 80 8.79 7.71 15.28
N ARG A 81 7.81 6.96 14.78
CA ARG A 81 8.02 5.61 14.21
C ARG A 81 8.20 5.59 12.70
N TYR A 82 7.47 6.43 11.98
CA TYR A 82 7.37 6.36 10.53
C TYR A 82 8.03 7.54 9.83
N ARG A 83 8.53 8.56 10.56
CA ARG A 83 9.02 9.77 9.91
C ARG A 83 10.19 9.51 8.98
N GLU A 84 11.25 8.93 9.55
CA GLU A 84 12.47 8.55 8.81
C GLU A 84 12.13 7.60 7.67
N LYS A 85 11.33 6.56 7.96
CA LYS A 85 10.89 5.57 6.97
C LYS A 85 10.17 6.19 5.78
N LEU A 86 9.32 7.19 5.99
CA LEU A 86 8.64 7.88 4.89
C LEU A 86 9.62 8.67 4.03
N TYR A 87 10.61 9.33 4.62
CA TYR A 87 11.66 9.99 3.83
C TYR A 87 12.53 8.99 3.09
N ASP A 88 12.84 7.83 3.68
CA ASP A 88 13.58 6.77 3.00
C ASP A 88 12.80 6.23 1.81
N ILE A 89 11.49 5.99 1.99
CA ILE A 89 10.60 5.56 0.91
C ILE A 89 10.54 6.61 -0.20
N GLY A 90 10.40 7.90 0.15
CA GLY A 90 10.39 8.99 -0.84
C GLY A 90 11.72 9.09 -1.60
N SER A 91 12.84 8.96 -0.90
CA SER A 91 14.19 8.98 -1.49
C SER A 91 14.46 7.79 -2.39
N TYR A 92 13.78 6.67 -2.12
CA TYR A 92 13.85 5.51 -2.99
C TYR A 92 13.08 5.73 -4.30
N ILE A 93 11.87 6.30 -4.19
CA ILE A 93 10.94 6.44 -5.31
C ILE A 93 11.36 7.60 -6.24
N ALA A 94 11.79 8.73 -5.67
CA ALA A 94 12.23 9.89 -6.44
C ALA A 94 13.75 9.93 -6.57
N LYS A 95 14.24 9.98 -7.82
CA LYS A 95 15.68 10.01 -8.14
C LYS A 95 16.40 11.28 -7.64
N GLU A 96 15.66 12.37 -7.42
CA GLU A 96 16.19 13.66 -6.98
C GLU A 96 15.80 13.94 -5.52
N SER A 97 16.78 14.36 -4.70
CA SER A 97 16.63 14.55 -3.25
C SER A 97 15.61 15.65 -2.87
N SER A 98 15.53 16.72 -3.67
CA SER A 98 14.53 17.79 -3.53
C SER A 98 13.11 17.24 -3.75
N ALA A 99 12.89 16.54 -4.86
CA ALA A 99 11.61 15.93 -5.22
C ALA A 99 11.16 14.84 -4.22
N ALA A 100 12.10 14.03 -3.72
CA ALA A 100 11.84 13.03 -2.68
C ALA A 100 11.29 13.66 -1.40
N ARG A 101 11.91 14.76 -0.97
CA ARG A 101 11.51 15.49 0.24
C ARG A 101 10.15 16.16 0.06
N GLU A 102 9.92 16.83 -1.05
CA GLU A 102 8.63 17.43 -1.38
C GLU A 102 7.50 16.40 -1.45
N LEU A 103 7.76 15.23 -2.04
CA LEU A 103 6.80 14.14 -2.10
C LEU A 103 6.42 13.64 -0.70
N ALA A 104 7.42 13.41 0.16
CA ALA A 104 7.18 12.98 1.53
C ALA A 104 6.41 14.05 2.33
N ASP A 105 6.79 15.33 2.21
CA ASP A 105 6.13 16.46 2.87
C ASP A 105 4.67 16.63 2.40
N SER A 106 4.42 16.47 1.10
CA SER A 106 3.06 16.46 0.54
C SER A 106 2.24 15.29 1.08
N LEU A 107 2.82 14.09 1.14
CA LEU A 107 2.13 12.93 1.69
C LEU A 107 1.82 13.13 3.18
N TYR A 108 2.71 13.76 3.95
CA TYR A 108 2.42 14.09 5.36
C TYR A 108 1.18 14.97 5.49
N ALA A 109 1.04 16.00 4.66
CA ALA A 109 -0.12 16.88 4.70
C ALA A 109 -1.43 16.10 4.44
N ASP A 110 -1.40 15.19 3.46
CA ASP A 110 -2.56 14.33 3.13
C ASP A 110 -2.86 13.28 4.21
N LEU A 111 -1.83 12.70 4.82
CA LEU A 111 -2.00 11.75 5.92
C LEU A 111 -2.54 12.48 7.15
N TYR A 112 -2.05 13.69 7.44
CA TYR A 112 -2.60 14.55 8.47
C TYR A 112 -4.07 14.84 8.17
N GLY A 113 -4.40 15.15 6.93
CA GLY A 113 -5.75 15.52 6.53
C GLY A 113 -5.95 17.03 6.68
N THR A 114 -5.02 17.78 6.08
CA THR A 114 -5.14 19.23 5.84
C THR A 114 -6.27 19.56 4.88
N SER A 115 -6.71 18.60 4.06
CA SER A 115 -7.87 18.73 3.19
C SER A 115 -9.17 18.41 3.94
N THR A 116 -10.15 19.30 3.84
CA THR A 116 -11.51 19.08 4.33
C THR A 116 -12.45 18.82 3.15
N ARG A 117 -13.31 17.80 3.28
CA ARG A 117 -14.39 17.53 2.34
C ARG A 117 -15.69 17.55 3.14
N GLU A 118 -16.65 18.36 2.72
CA GLU A 118 -17.95 18.50 3.40
C GLU A 118 -17.81 18.85 4.90
N GLY A 119 -16.80 19.66 5.25
CA GLY A 119 -16.52 20.08 6.62
C GLY A 119 -15.85 19.02 7.50
N GLN A 120 -15.56 17.82 6.98
CA GLN A 120 -14.86 16.76 7.69
C GLN A 120 -13.41 16.61 7.21
N ARG A 121 -12.49 16.37 8.16
CA ARG A 121 -11.09 16.05 7.87
C ARG A 121 -11.01 14.76 7.06
N VAL A 122 -10.33 14.80 5.92
CA VAL A 122 -10.06 13.61 5.10
C VAL A 122 -8.61 13.20 5.30
N SER A 123 -8.39 12.09 5.99
CA SER A 123 -7.06 11.49 6.15
C SER A 123 -6.95 10.19 5.39
N LYS A 124 -5.89 10.02 4.59
CA LYS A 124 -5.62 8.77 3.87
C LYS A 124 -5.47 7.56 4.81
N LEU A 125 -5.02 7.78 6.05
CA LEU A 125 -4.90 6.74 7.08
C LEU A 125 -6.24 6.09 7.43
N ALA A 126 -7.37 6.76 7.16
CA ALA A 126 -8.71 6.20 7.30
C ALA A 126 -9.00 5.02 6.34
N SER A 127 -8.18 4.82 5.30
CA SER A 127 -8.34 3.70 4.37
C SER A 127 -7.51 2.46 4.73
N TYR A 128 -6.51 2.59 5.60
CA TYR A 128 -5.71 1.44 6.06
C TYR A 128 -6.58 0.45 6.84
N THR A 129 -6.51 -0.83 6.54
CA THR A 129 -7.43 -1.85 7.11
C THR A 129 -6.77 -2.81 8.09
N GLY A 130 -5.48 -2.62 8.41
CA GLY A 130 -4.74 -3.54 9.28
C GLY A 130 -4.38 -4.88 8.61
N ARG A 131 -4.72 -5.06 7.32
CA ARG A 131 -4.38 -6.23 6.51
C ARG A 131 -3.01 -6.00 5.87
N GLY A 132 -1.95 -6.57 6.46
CA GLY A 132 -0.56 -6.26 6.10
C GLY A 132 0.03 -5.18 7.02
N SER A 133 1.28 -4.78 6.79
CA SER A 133 1.93 -3.75 7.60
C SER A 133 1.59 -2.34 7.12
N LEU A 134 1.45 -1.41 8.08
CA LEU A 134 1.24 0.01 7.80
C LEU A 134 2.39 0.59 6.97
N GLU A 135 3.63 0.16 7.22
CA GLU A 135 4.80 0.57 6.43
C GLU A 135 4.70 0.14 4.96
N GLY A 136 4.21 -1.08 4.68
CA GLY A 136 3.99 -1.55 3.30
C GLY A 136 2.86 -0.78 2.61
N TRP A 137 1.80 -0.46 3.37
CA TRP A 137 0.74 0.40 2.88
C TRP A 137 1.24 1.82 2.58
N LEU A 138 2.05 2.42 3.45
CA LEU A 138 2.65 3.74 3.24
C LEU A 138 3.53 3.79 1.99
N ARG A 139 4.31 2.73 1.72
CA ARG A 139 5.05 2.59 0.45
C ARG A 139 4.13 2.68 -0.76
N THR A 140 3.03 1.94 -0.71
CA THR A 140 2.04 1.90 -1.80
C THR A 140 1.41 3.28 -2.03
N VAL A 141 1.07 4.00 -0.95
CA VAL A 141 0.49 5.35 -1.05
C VAL A 141 1.50 6.38 -1.55
N MET A 142 2.75 6.32 -1.09
CA MET A 142 3.82 7.21 -1.56
C MET A 142 4.03 7.07 -3.06
N ALA A 143 4.06 5.83 -3.55
CA ALA A 143 4.25 5.56 -4.97
C ALA A 143 3.07 6.05 -5.82
N GLN A 144 1.84 5.86 -5.34
CA GLN A 144 0.64 6.41 -5.97
C GLN A 144 0.68 7.94 -6.06
N GLU A 145 1.16 8.63 -5.02
CA GLU A 145 1.31 10.08 -5.05
C GLU A 145 2.39 10.56 -6.02
N TYR A 146 3.50 9.83 -6.12
CA TYR A 146 4.53 10.11 -7.11
C TYR A 146 3.98 10.02 -8.54
N VAL A 147 3.26 8.95 -8.86
CA VAL A 147 2.60 8.77 -10.16
C VAL A 147 1.57 9.87 -10.43
N ASN A 148 0.73 10.20 -9.43
CA ASN A 148 -0.26 11.27 -9.56
C ASN A 148 0.40 12.63 -9.83
N ARG A 149 1.51 12.94 -9.15
CA ARG A 149 2.28 14.17 -9.37
C ARG A 149 2.91 14.20 -10.75
N TYR A 150 3.47 13.08 -11.21
CA TYR A 150 4.05 12.97 -12.55
C TYR A 150 2.98 13.17 -13.65
N ARG A 151 1.82 12.52 -13.52
CA ARG A 151 0.68 12.68 -14.44
C ARG A 151 0.16 14.13 -14.48
N ARG A 152 0.12 14.83 -13.35
CA ARG A 152 -0.26 16.25 -13.27
C ARG A 152 0.81 17.16 -13.89
N GLY A 153 2.09 16.92 -13.62
CA GLY A 153 3.20 17.69 -14.16
C GLY A 153 3.21 17.72 -15.70
N ARG A 154 2.97 16.58 -16.36
CA ARG A 154 2.83 16.52 -17.83
C ARG A 154 1.68 17.37 -18.37
N LYS A 155 0.61 17.57 -17.58
CA LYS A 155 -0.53 18.39 -17.98
C LYS A 155 -0.22 19.90 -17.93
N TYR A 156 0.74 20.33 -17.11
CA TYR A 156 1.15 21.74 -17.01
C TYR A 156 2.25 22.10 -18.02
N VAL A 157 3.21 21.21 -18.30
CA VAL A 157 4.24 21.44 -19.34
C VAL A 157 3.62 21.61 -20.73
N SER A 158 2.51 20.92 -21.01
CA SER A 158 1.75 21.05 -22.26
C SER A 158 1.06 22.41 -22.47
N LEU A 159 0.96 23.27 -21.45
CA LEU A 159 0.32 24.59 -21.55
C LEU A 159 1.32 25.76 -21.58
N ASP A 160 2.51 25.56 -21.01
CA ASP A 160 3.56 26.60 -20.99
C ASP A 160 4.37 26.64 -22.30
N GLU A 161 4.41 25.54 -23.08
CA GLU A 161 5.07 25.49 -24.39
C GLU A 161 4.30 26.20 -25.53
N GLU A 162 3.04 26.60 -25.34
CA GLU A 162 2.26 27.33 -26.35
C GLU A 162 2.35 28.86 -26.26
N SER A 163 3.08 29.44 -25.28
CA SER A 163 3.10 30.91 -25.07
C SER A 163 4.44 31.62 -25.29
N GLU A 164 5.50 30.95 -25.71
CA GLU A 164 6.75 31.64 -26.10
C GLU A 164 7.25 31.21 -27.48
N GLU A 165 6.59 31.73 -28.52
CA GLU A 165 7.19 31.81 -29.87
C GLU A 165 8.48 32.65 -29.81
N GLY A 166 9.63 32.02 -30.06
CA GLY A 166 10.91 32.71 -29.95
C GLY A 166 12.16 32.00 -30.47
N ALA A 167 12.06 31.35 -31.65
CA ALA A 167 13.17 31.05 -32.55
C ALA A 167 14.22 29.96 -32.19
N GLN A 168 14.60 29.29 -33.29
CA GLN A 168 15.78 28.44 -33.54
C GLN A 168 15.71 26.97 -33.10
N PHE A 169 15.48 26.13 -34.12
CA PHE A 169 15.82 24.72 -34.18
C PHE A 169 17.29 24.50 -33.78
N ALA A 170 17.55 24.23 -32.51
CA ALA A 170 18.74 23.53 -32.05
C ALA A 170 18.32 22.11 -31.69
N ALA A 171 19.05 21.13 -32.22
CA ALA A 171 18.76 19.71 -32.03
C ALA A 171 18.56 19.39 -30.55
N ALA A 172 17.41 18.79 -30.24
CA ALA A 172 17.12 18.27 -28.91
C ALA A 172 18.22 17.30 -28.50
N ASP A 173 18.94 17.63 -27.43
CA ASP A 173 19.64 16.62 -26.64
C ASP A 173 18.58 15.58 -26.22
N PRO A 174 18.84 14.26 -26.37
CA PRO A 174 17.84 13.27 -26.05
C PRO A 174 17.51 13.35 -24.56
N GLU A 175 16.26 13.65 -24.28
CA GLU A 175 15.64 13.65 -22.96
C GLU A 175 16.06 12.41 -22.14
N PRO A 176 16.36 12.54 -20.84
CA PRO A 176 16.42 11.37 -19.96
C PRO A 176 14.99 10.88 -19.74
N VAL A 177 14.51 10.05 -20.65
CA VAL A 177 13.29 9.26 -20.48
C VAL A 177 13.43 8.53 -19.14
N VAL A 178 12.55 8.81 -18.18
CA VAL A 178 12.33 7.88 -17.06
C VAL A 178 11.58 6.69 -17.65
N THR A 179 12.31 5.86 -18.39
CA THR A 179 11.82 4.57 -18.83
C THR A 179 11.57 3.78 -17.55
N VAL A 180 10.32 3.33 -17.35
CA VAL A 180 10.13 2.02 -16.72
C VAL A 180 11.13 1.13 -17.44
N ASP A 181 12.13 0.65 -16.72
CA ASP A 181 13.18 -0.14 -17.34
C ASP A 181 12.47 -1.31 -18.02
N THR A 182 12.46 -1.35 -19.36
CA THR A 182 11.70 -2.35 -20.10
C THR A 182 12.12 -3.76 -19.70
N ARG A 183 13.34 -3.92 -19.17
CA ARG A 183 13.83 -5.17 -18.58
C ARG A 183 13.05 -5.59 -17.34
N LEU A 184 12.56 -4.65 -16.53
CA LEU A 184 11.69 -4.92 -15.37
C LEU A 184 10.31 -5.38 -15.80
N GLU A 185 9.71 -4.71 -16.78
CA GLU A 185 8.41 -5.10 -17.34
C GLU A 185 8.49 -6.51 -17.94
N ILE A 186 9.47 -6.75 -18.82
CA ILE A 186 9.74 -8.07 -19.42
C ILE A 186 10.02 -9.11 -18.32
N ALA A 187 10.85 -8.80 -17.33
CA ALA A 187 11.16 -9.73 -16.23
C ALA A 187 9.93 -10.05 -15.36
N THR A 188 9.02 -9.09 -15.21
CA THR A 188 7.76 -9.26 -14.46
C THR A 188 6.79 -10.12 -15.25
N ASP A 189 6.62 -9.86 -16.54
CA ASP A 189 5.79 -10.65 -17.45
C ASP A 189 6.31 -12.09 -17.56
N GLU A 190 7.62 -12.29 -17.70
CA GLU A 190 8.23 -13.62 -17.70
C GLU A 190 7.96 -14.36 -16.38
N ALA A 191 8.15 -13.69 -15.24
CA ALA A 191 7.93 -14.29 -13.93
C ALA A 191 6.47 -14.67 -13.70
N LEU A 192 5.52 -13.82 -14.12
CA LEU A 192 4.10 -14.10 -14.02
C LEU A 192 3.66 -15.20 -15.01
N ALA A 193 4.15 -15.18 -16.25
CA ALA A 193 3.86 -16.19 -17.25
C ALA A 193 4.37 -17.58 -16.84
N ALA A 194 5.51 -17.64 -16.13
CA ALA A 194 6.09 -18.87 -15.62
C ALA A 194 5.29 -19.50 -14.46
N LEU A 195 4.37 -18.76 -13.82
CA LEU A 195 3.53 -19.32 -12.76
C LEU A 195 2.45 -20.26 -13.33
N PRO A 196 2.09 -21.33 -12.61
CA PRO A 196 0.88 -22.10 -12.90
C PRO A 196 -0.36 -21.21 -12.94
N ALA A 197 -1.34 -21.56 -13.78
CA ALA A 197 -2.57 -20.78 -13.96
C ALA A 197 -3.31 -20.51 -12.63
N GLU A 198 -3.34 -21.49 -11.74
CA GLU A 198 -3.95 -21.37 -10.42
C GLU A 198 -3.20 -20.37 -9.52
N ASP A 199 -1.87 -20.32 -9.59
CA ASP A 199 -1.07 -19.40 -8.80
C ASP A 199 -1.19 -17.95 -9.31
N ARG A 200 -1.28 -17.76 -10.64
CA ARG A 200 -1.64 -16.46 -11.22
C ARG A 200 -3.02 -16.02 -10.77
N PHE A 201 -4.00 -16.93 -10.78
CA PHE A 201 -5.36 -16.66 -10.32
C PHE A 201 -5.39 -16.20 -8.86
N ILE A 202 -4.62 -16.84 -7.97
CA ILE A 202 -4.52 -16.45 -6.55
C ILE A 202 -3.95 -15.03 -6.41
N LEU A 203 -2.86 -14.71 -7.12
CA LEU A 203 -2.25 -13.38 -7.05
C LEU A 203 -3.16 -12.29 -7.62
N ALA A 204 -3.77 -12.51 -8.79
CA ALA A 204 -4.71 -11.58 -9.40
C ALA A 204 -5.94 -11.37 -8.50
N SER A 205 -6.53 -12.45 -8.01
CA SER A 205 -7.68 -12.38 -7.10
C SER A 205 -7.39 -11.57 -5.83
N TYR A 206 -6.19 -11.71 -5.27
CA TYR A 206 -5.83 -11.05 -4.02
C TYR A 206 -5.38 -9.60 -4.22
N HIS A 207 -4.54 -9.32 -5.24
CA HIS A 207 -3.90 -8.03 -5.43
C HIS A 207 -4.62 -7.10 -6.42
N LEU A 208 -5.32 -7.65 -7.41
CA LEU A 208 -6.04 -6.88 -8.43
C LEU A 208 -7.54 -6.81 -8.12
N ASP A 209 -8.15 -7.96 -7.85
CA ASP A 209 -9.60 -8.04 -7.58
C ASP A 209 -9.97 -7.72 -6.12
N GLY A 210 -8.99 -7.67 -5.22
CA GLY A 210 -9.19 -7.37 -3.80
C GLY A 210 -9.97 -8.43 -3.01
N ARG A 211 -10.07 -9.66 -3.51
CA ARG A 211 -10.76 -10.78 -2.85
C ARG A 211 -10.05 -11.23 -1.58
N THR A 212 -10.82 -11.71 -0.63
CA THR A 212 -10.29 -12.29 0.60
C THR A 212 -9.67 -13.67 0.38
N LEU A 213 -8.76 -14.04 1.27
CA LEU A 213 -8.14 -15.38 1.27
C LEU A 213 -9.22 -16.47 1.39
N ALA A 214 -10.26 -16.24 2.20
CA ALA A 214 -11.42 -17.12 2.32
C ALA A 214 -12.21 -17.28 1.01
N GLU A 215 -12.45 -16.21 0.27
CA GLU A 215 -13.15 -16.28 -1.04
C GLU A 215 -12.35 -17.04 -2.09
N ILE A 216 -11.04 -16.79 -2.12
CA ILE A 216 -10.12 -17.52 -3.00
C ILE A 216 -10.09 -19.01 -2.58
N ALA A 217 -10.04 -19.28 -1.27
CA ALA A 217 -10.03 -20.63 -0.73
C ALA A 217 -11.31 -21.40 -1.07
N ARG A 218 -12.48 -20.76 -0.93
CA ARG A 218 -13.77 -21.34 -1.36
C ARG A 218 -13.80 -21.62 -2.85
N THR A 219 -13.31 -20.70 -3.67
CA THR A 219 -13.26 -20.86 -5.13
C THR A 219 -12.39 -22.05 -5.54
N LEU A 220 -11.29 -22.28 -4.81
CA LEU A 220 -10.34 -23.36 -5.08
C LEU A 220 -10.61 -24.64 -4.27
N GLY A 221 -11.66 -24.68 -3.43
CA GLY A 221 -12.00 -25.84 -2.61
C GLY A 221 -10.96 -26.20 -1.55
N VAL A 222 -10.20 -25.23 -1.04
CA VAL A 222 -9.13 -25.43 -0.04
C VAL A 222 -9.36 -24.60 1.22
N HIS A 223 -8.53 -24.80 2.25
CA HIS A 223 -8.59 -24.03 3.49
C HIS A 223 -7.95 -22.63 3.35
N GLU A 224 -8.47 -21.63 4.06
CA GLU A 224 -7.96 -20.25 4.00
C GLU A 224 -6.48 -20.14 4.37
N SER A 225 -6.05 -20.87 5.42
CA SER A 225 -4.64 -20.91 5.83
C SER A 225 -3.71 -21.44 4.72
N THR A 226 -4.21 -22.27 3.81
CA THR A 226 -3.48 -22.73 2.62
C THR A 226 -3.27 -21.58 1.64
N ILE A 227 -4.32 -20.79 1.37
CA ILE A 227 -4.22 -19.63 0.48
C ILE A 227 -3.32 -18.54 1.09
N SER A 228 -3.43 -18.27 2.38
CA SER A 228 -2.56 -17.32 3.09
C SER A 228 -1.07 -17.65 2.87
N ARG A 229 -0.69 -18.91 3.14
CA ARG A 229 0.70 -19.38 2.94
C ARG A 229 1.10 -19.38 1.46
N ARG A 230 0.17 -19.71 0.55
CA ARG A 230 0.44 -19.68 -0.90
C ARG A 230 0.69 -18.26 -1.40
N VAL A 231 -0.14 -17.28 -1.04
CA VAL A 231 0.07 -15.87 -1.43
C VAL A 231 1.44 -15.38 -0.97
N GLU A 232 1.82 -15.65 0.28
CA GLU A 232 3.13 -15.24 0.81
C GLU A 232 4.29 -15.92 0.05
N LYS A 233 4.17 -17.23 -0.20
CA LYS A 233 5.18 -18.01 -0.94
C LYS A 233 5.28 -17.54 -2.39
N LEU A 234 4.15 -17.26 -3.03
CA LEU A 234 4.08 -16.79 -4.42
C LEU A 234 4.68 -15.39 -4.55
N ALA A 235 4.34 -14.44 -3.69
CA ALA A 235 4.93 -13.10 -3.70
C ALA A 235 6.46 -13.16 -3.54
N LYS A 236 6.97 -14.00 -2.61
CA LYS A 236 8.41 -14.23 -2.44
C LYS A 236 9.05 -14.88 -3.68
N SER A 237 8.37 -15.86 -4.28
CA SER A 237 8.85 -16.57 -5.46
C SER A 237 8.95 -15.66 -6.68
N VAL A 238 7.87 -14.92 -6.98
CA VAL A 238 7.81 -13.95 -8.08
C VAL A 238 8.90 -12.90 -7.91
N ARG A 239 9.04 -12.31 -6.72
CA ARG A 239 10.12 -11.35 -6.44
C ARG A 239 11.50 -11.93 -6.73
N LYS A 240 11.75 -13.18 -6.31
CA LYS A 240 13.03 -13.87 -6.57
C LYS A 240 13.27 -14.11 -8.05
N GLN A 241 12.23 -14.51 -8.79
CA GLN A 241 12.31 -14.76 -10.23
C GLN A 241 12.60 -13.48 -11.00
N ILE A 242 11.91 -12.37 -10.68
CA ILE A 242 12.16 -11.08 -11.32
C ILE A 242 13.60 -10.62 -11.05
N LEU A 243 14.08 -10.69 -9.80
CA LEU A 243 15.48 -10.35 -9.48
C LEU A 243 16.50 -11.21 -10.23
N ALA A 244 16.20 -12.51 -10.43
CA ALA A 244 17.07 -13.40 -11.19
C ALA A 244 17.04 -13.09 -12.69
N ALA A 245 15.88 -12.75 -13.25
CA ALA A 245 15.73 -12.31 -14.64
C ALA A 245 16.49 -11.00 -14.89
N LEU A 246 16.32 -10.00 -14.02
CA LEU A 246 17.07 -8.74 -14.07
C LEU A 246 18.59 -8.96 -14.01
N GLY A 247 19.05 -9.88 -13.16
CA GLY A 247 20.46 -10.27 -13.11
C GLY A 247 20.97 -10.89 -14.42
N ARG A 248 20.15 -11.71 -15.10
CA ARG A 248 20.49 -12.27 -16.43
C ARG A 248 20.58 -11.19 -17.51
N THR A 249 19.79 -10.12 -17.39
CA THR A 249 19.84 -8.95 -18.29
C THR A 249 20.99 -7.98 -17.98
N GLY A 250 21.93 -8.37 -17.10
CA GLY A 250 23.14 -7.61 -16.81
C GLY A 250 23.05 -6.61 -15.65
N MET A 251 21.93 -6.58 -14.90
CA MET A 251 21.84 -5.72 -13.71
C MET A 251 22.63 -6.30 -12.54
N SER A 252 23.37 -5.42 -11.85
CA SER A 252 23.91 -5.75 -10.53
C SER A 252 22.77 -6.02 -9.53
N ARG A 253 23.06 -6.79 -8.47
CA ARG A 253 22.08 -7.05 -7.40
C ARG A 253 21.52 -5.79 -6.73
N ARG A 254 22.26 -4.68 -6.78
CA ARG A 254 21.80 -3.38 -6.26
C ARG A 254 20.80 -2.75 -7.22
N GLN A 255 21.17 -2.65 -8.50
CA GLN A 255 20.30 -2.11 -9.56
C GLN A 255 19.00 -2.92 -9.73
N ALA A 256 19.06 -4.25 -9.63
CA ALA A 256 17.87 -5.08 -9.73
C ALA A 256 16.90 -4.87 -8.54
N ARG A 257 17.42 -4.55 -7.35
CA ARG A 257 16.57 -4.17 -6.22
C ARG A 257 15.98 -2.78 -6.42
N GLU A 258 16.82 -1.82 -6.84
CA GLU A 258 16.43 -0.46 -7.23
C GLU A 258 15.30 -0.45 -8.25
N ALA A 259 15.38 -1.28 -9.30
CA ALA A 259 14.32 -1.43 -10.30
C ALA A 259 13.02 -2.02 -9.71
N MET A 260 13.10 -3.01 -8.82
CA MET A 260 11.94 -3.71 -8.24
C MET A 260 11.06 -2.86 -7.30
N GLU A 261 11.54 -1.68 -6.93
CA GLU A 261 10.85 -0.75 -6.05
C GLU A 261 10.37 0.50 -6.83
N VAL A 262 10.59 0.54 -8.16
CA VAL A 262 9.91 1.45 -9.08
C VAL A 262 8.49 0.92 -9.30
N ASP A 263 7.48 1.70 -8.93
CA ASP A 263 6.07 1.32 -8.97
C ASP A 263 5.54 1.27 -10.42
N VAL A 264 5.08 0.08 -10.82
CA VAL A 264 4.42 -0.20 -12.09
C VAL A 264 2.92 -0.14 -11.85
N ARG A 265 2.36 1.07 -11.90
CA ARG A 265 0.93 1.29 -12.01
C ARG A 265 0.68 2.40 -13.02
N ASP A 266 0.96 2.08 -14.28
CA ASP A 266 0.21 2.68 -15.39
C ASP A 266 -1.09 1.94 -15.64
#